data_AF-A0ABD2MWN6-F1
#
_entry.id   AF-A0ABD2MWN6-F1
#
_cell.length_a   1.000
_cell.length_b   1.000
_cell.length_c   1.000
_cell.angle_alpha   90.00
_cell.angle_beta   90.00
_cell.angle_gamma   90.00
#
_symmetry.space_group_name_H-M   'P 1'
#
loop_
_entity.id
_entity.type
_entity.pdbx_description
1 polymer ?
#
loop_
_entity_poly.entity_id
_entity_poly.type
_entity_poly.pdbx_seq_one_letter_code
_entity_poly.pdbx_strand_id
1 'polypeptide(L)'
;MSDEEVIRRRLLIDGDGTGDDRRLNVILKNLTKWVNTPDNSAIDNQIILDRILWQIGLCEFSVKRSQILTKTSAKQLEKYHQIQERFETEIAKTKDSIEESKSNLKQAKIWKQNHMMYDLLANTIVGHPARKETNEMLANLQSELQKLKEQSKSLEQKLDLRRKQFHVLVTSANQLRVMLEEANNEESNTNISLIDITNSPEPEPMSE
;
A
#
# COMPACT_ATOMS: atom_id res chain seq x y z
N MET A 1 -1.58 -58.47 37.26
CA MET A 1 -1.84 -57.12 37.79
C MET A 1 -0.56 -56.34 37.61
N SER A 2 -0.61 -55.21 36.90
CA SER A 2 0.60 -54.43 36.61
C SER A 2 1.08 -53.76 37.90
N ASP A 3 2.40 -53.65 38.10
CA ASP A 3 2.99 -53.05 39.30
C ASP A 3 2.47 -51.63 39.57
N GLU A 4 2.14 -50.87 38.53
CA GLU A 4 1.48 -49.56 38.66
C GLU A 4 0.10 -49.64 39.34
N GLU A 5 -0.70 -50.66 39.05
CA GLU A 5 -2.02 -50.83 39.68
C GLU A 5 -1.87 -51.19 41.16
N VAL A 6 -0.85 -51.97 41.49
CA VAL A 6 -0.51 -52.32 42.88
C VAL A 6 -0.03 -51.08 43.64
N ILE A 7 0.85 -50.28 43.04
CA ILE A 7 1.35 -49.02 43.61
C ILE A 7 0.21 -48.02 43.77
N ARG A 8 -0.66 -47.85 42.77
CA ARG A 8 -1.80 -46.93 42.81
C ARG A 8 -2.82 -47.36 43.88
N ARG A 9 -3.12 -48.66 44.00
CA ARG A 9 -3.97 -49.19 45.10
C ARG A 9 -3.31 -49.00 46.46
N ARG A 10 -1.99 -49.20 46.57
CA ARG A 10 -1.27 -49.01 47.83
C ARG A 10 -1.21 -47.55 48.25
N LEU A 11 -1.00 -46.61 47.33
CA LEU A 11 -1.12 -45.17 47.60
C LEU A 11 -2.55 -44.75 47.98
N LEU A 12 -3.57 -45.35 47.37
CA LEU A 12 -4.96 -45.06 47.72
C LEU A 12 -5.32 -45.55 49.14
N ILE A 13 -4.74 -46.67 49.58
CA ILE A 13 -4.98 -47.26 50.91
C ILE A 13 -4.09 -46.62 51.98
N ASP A 14 -2.82 -46.32 51.66
CA ASP A 14 -1.79 -45.84 52.61
C ASP A 14 -1.60 -44.30 52.53
N GLY A 15 -2.37 -43.60 51.69
CA GLY A 15 -2.21 -42.18 51.41
C GLY A 15 -0.80 -41.85 50.91
N ASP A 16 -0.16 -40.85 51.52
CA ASP A 16 1.23 -40.41 51.30
C ASP A 16 2.28 -41.43 51.80
N GLY A 17 1.94 -42.71 51.91
CA GLY A 17 2.82 -43.76 52.45
C GLY A 17 3.15 -43.59 53.93
N THR A 18 2.30 -42.91 54.71
CA THR A 18 2.60 -42.54 56.11
C THR A 18 2.42 -43.67 57.12
N GLY A 19 2.25 -44.91 56.65
CA GLY A 19 2.13 -46.10 57.48
C GLY A 19 0.86 -46.08 58.32
N ASP A 20 -0.25 -45.59 57.76
CA ASP A 20 -1.53 -45.53 58.46
C ASP A 20 -2.08 -46.95 58.69
N ASP A 21 -1.87 -47.88 57.75
CA ASP A 21 -2.13 -49.31 57.94
C ASP A 21 -1.26 -49.91 59.06
N ARG A 22 0.02 -49.51 59.15
CA ARG A 22 0.90 -49.91 60.25
C ARG A 22 0.39 -49.37 61.60
N ARG A 23 -0.13 -48.14 61.65
CA ARG A 23 -0.71 -47.55 62.88
C ARG A 23 -1.97 -48.28 63.32
N LEU A 24 -2.87 -48.58 62.38
CA LEU A 24 -4.08 -49.38 62.64
C LEU A 24 -3.74 -50.78 63.15
N ASN A 25 -2.74 -51.43 62.54
CA ASN A 25 -2.23 -52.72 63.01
C ASN A 25 -1.62 -52.66 64.43
N VAL A 26 -0.98 -51.55 64.80
CA VAL A 26 -0.45 -51.33 66.16
C VAL A 26 -1.58 -51.13 67.16
N ILE A 27 -2.64 -50.38 66.80
CA ILE A 27 -3.84 -50.22 67.62
C ILE A 27 -4.50 -51.59 67.85
N LEU A 28 -4.69 -52.37 66.78
CA LEU A 28 -5.26 -53.73 66.86
C LEU A 28 -4.47 -54.61 67.83
N LYS A 29 -3.13 -54.65 67.68
CA LYS A 29 -2.26 -55.43 68.58
C LYS A 29 -2.33 -54.96 70.04
N ASN A 30 -2.41 -53.65 70.29
CA ASN A 30 -2.52 -53.11 71.64
C ASN A 30 -3.89 -53.43 72.26
N LEU A 31 -4.96 -53.40 71.46
CA LEU A 31 -6.31 -53.75 71.89
C LEU A 31 -6.43 -55.25 72.20
N THR A 32 -5.88 -56.12 71.35
CA THR A 32 -5.80 -57.56 71.64
C THR A 32 -4.99 -57.83 72.92
N LYS A 33 -3.93 -57.08 73.19
CA LYS A 33 -3.16 -57.20 74.43
C LYS A 33 -3.97 -56.76 75.65
N TRP A 34 -4.67 -55.63 75.56
CA TRP A 34 -5.50 -55.10 76.64
C TRP A 34 -6.67 -56.03 77.00
N VAL A 35 -7.28 -56.70 76.02
CA VAL A 35 -8.39 -57.65 76.26
C VAL A 35 -7.91 -58.94 76.93
N ASN A 36 -6.64 -59.33 76.73
CA ASN A 36 -6.07 -60.57 77.25
C ASN A 36 -5.24 -60.39 78.54
N THR A 37 -5.09 -59.17 79.05
CA THR A 37 -4.40 -58.91 80.32
C THR A 37 -5.33 -59.15 81.51
N PRO A 38 -4.97 -60.02 82.48
CA PRO A 38 -5.80 -60.29 83.65
C PRO A 38 -5.92 -59.05 84.56
N ASP A 39 -7.08 -58.88 85.20
CA ASP A 39 -7.47 -57.71 86.02
C ASP A 39 -6.56 -57.39 87.23
N ASN A 40 -5.58 -58.24 87.53
CA ASN A 40 -4.65 -58.07 88.65
C ASN A 40 -3.61 -56.95 88.44
N SER A 41 -3.49 -56.33 87.25
CA SER A 41 -2.60 -55.19 86.98
C SER A 41 -3.36 -53.98 86.44
N ALA A 42 -4.07 -53.27 87.32
CA ALA A 42 -4.84 -52.06 86.98
C ALA A 42 -3.98 -50.94 86.36
N ILE A 43 -2.71 -50.82 86.78
CA ILE A 43 -1.78 -49.78 86.31
C ILE A 43 -1.35 -50.05 84.86
N ASP A 44 -1.02 -51.30 84.53
CA ASP A 44 -0.62 -51.68 83.16
C ASP A 44 -1.79 -51.54 82.18
N ASN A 45 -3.00 -51.90 82.62
CA ASN A 45 -4.22 -51.73 81.83
C ASN A 45 -4.48 -50.25 81.51
N GLN A 46 -4.25 -49.34 82.46
CA GLN A 46 -4.41 -47.89 82.25
C GLN A 46 -3.36 -47.34 81.27
N ILE A 47 -2.09 -47.75 81.37
CA ILE A 47 -1.02 -47.33 80.45
C ILE A 47 -1.31 -47.79 79.01
N ILE A 48 -1.84 -49.01 78.83
CA ILE A 48 -2.20 -49.52 77.50
C ILE A 48 -3.40 -48.75 76.93
N LEU A 49 -4.40 -48.41 77.75
CA LEU A 49 -5.54 -47.57 77.33
C LEU A 49 -5.12 -46.17 76.90
N ASP A 50 -4.27 -45.49 77.68
CA ASP A 50 -3.75 -44.16 77.32
C ASP A 50 -2.97 -44.21 76.00
N ARG A 51 -2.20 -45.30 75.78
CA ARG A 51 -1.49 -45.52 74.52
C ARG A 51 -2.43 -45.75 73.34
N ILE A 52 -3.52 -46.50 73.53
CA ILE A 52 -4.54 -46.70 72.48
C ILE A 52 -5.22 -45.37 72.16
N LEU A 53 -5.61 -44.60 73.19
CA LEU A 53 -6.26 -43.31 73.03
C LEU A 53 -5.37 -42.30 72.28
N TRP A 54 -4.07 -42.27 72.61
CA TRP A 54 -3.10 -41.45 71.89
C TRP A 54 -2.98 -41.84 70.40
N GLN A 55 -2.92 -43.15 70.10
CA GLN A 55 -2.86 -43.63 68.72
C GLN A 55 -4.13 -43.31 67.92
N ILE A 56 -5.30 -43.43 68.54
CA ILE A 56 -6.57 -43.05 67.92
C ILE A 56 -6.59 -41.54 67.63
N GLY A 57 -6.12 -40.70 68.55
CA GLY A 57 -6.00 -39.25 68.33
C GLY A 57 -5.08 -38.89 67.15
N LEU A 58 -3.98 -39.63 66.97
CA LEU A 58 -3.11 -39.47 65.79
C LEU A 58 -3.79 -39.90 64.48
N CYS A 59 -4.57 -40.98 64.49
CA CYS A 59 -5.35 -41.41 63.33
C CYS A 59 -6.41 -40.38 62.98
N GLU A 60 -7.13 -39.84 63.96
CA GLU A 60 -8.12 -38.78 63.77
C GLU A 60 -7.48 -37.52 63.15
N PHE A 61 -6.31 -37.14 63.64
CA PHE A 61 -5.55 -36.03 63.06
C PHE A 61 -5.14 -36.31 61.60
N SER A 62 -4.65 -37.51 61.29
CA SER A 62 -4.27 -37.89 59.92
C SER A 62 -5.46 -37.78 58.96
N VAL A 63 -6.63 -38.27 59.37
CA VAL A 63 -7.88 -38.20 58.58
C VAL A 63 -8.28 -36.74 58.35
N LYS A 64 -8.30 -35.91 59.41
CA LYS A 64 -8.62 -34.47 59.29
C LYS A 64 -7.67 -33.75 58.33
N ARG A 65 -6.36 -34.04 58.42
CA ARG A 65 -5.34 -33.51 57.52
C ARG A 65 -5.59 -33.93 56.07
N SER A 66 -5.88 -35.21 55.83
CA SER A 66 -6.17 -35.73 54.48
C SER A 66 -7.42 -35.07 53.87
N GLN A 67 -8.47 -34.86 54.67
CA GLN A 67 -9.68 -34.14 54.22
C GLN A 67 -9.40 -32.68 53.86
N ILE A 68 -8.55 -31.98 54.61
CA ILE A 68 -8.16 -30.60 54.28
C ILE A 68 -7.29 -30.58 53.02
N LEU A 69 -6.36 -31.53 52.89
CA LEU A 69 -5.47 -31.65 51.73
C LEU A 69 -6.29 -31.87 50.46
N THR A 70 -7.19 -32.86 50.45
CA THR A 70 -8.07 -33.14 49.30
C THR A 70 -8.91 -31.92 48.89
N LYS A 71 -9.52 -31.22 49.86
CA LYS A 71 -10.25 -29.96 49.59
C LYS A 71 -9.37 -28.87 49.01
N THR A 72 -8.14 -28.73 49.51
CA THR A 72 -7.18 -27.71 49.06
C THR A 72 -6.65 -28.03 47.67
N SER A 73 -6.31 -29.30 47.40
CA SER A 73 -5.90 -29.78 46.09
C SER A 73 -6.98 -29.58 45.04
N ALA A 74 -8.25 -29.84 45.36
CA ALA A 74 -9.36 -29.57 44.46
C ALA A 74 -9.48 -28.07 44.10
N LYS A 75 -9.35 -27.19 45.10
CA LYS A 75 -9.33 -25.72 44.87
C LYS A 75 -8.12 -25.28 44.06
N GLN A 76 -6.98 -25.92 44.25
CA GLN A 76 -5.75 -25.60 43.53
C GLN A 76 -5.85 -26.04 42.06
N LEU A 77 -6.45 -27.21 41.80
CA LEU A 77 -6.74 -27.69 40.45
C LEU A 77 -7.64 -26.70 39.70
N GLU A 78 -8.72 -26.24 40.34
CA GLU A 78 -9.63 -25.24 39.77
C GLU A 78 -8.91 -23.93 39.41
N LYS A 79 -8.02 -23.45 40.30
CA LYS A 79 -7.19 -22.27 40.00
C LYS A 79 -6.26 -22.50 38.81
N TYR A 80 -5.67 -23.69 38.67
CA TYR A 80 -4.84 -24.01 37.52
C TYR A 80 -5.63 -24.03 36.22
N HIS A 81 -6.87 -24.56 36.24
CA HIS A 81 -7.75 -24.48 35.07
C HIS A 81 -8.07 -23.03 34.68
N GLN A 82 -8.39 -22.17 35.65
CA GLN A 82 -8.64 -20.75 35.37
C GLN A 82 -7.40 -20.02 34.82
N ILE A 83 -6.21 -20.35 35.33
CA ILE A 83 -4.94 -19.79 34.81
C ILE A 83 -4.68 -20.28 33.38
N GLN A 84 -4.94 -21.57 33.12
CA GLN A 84 -4.80 -22.14 31.77
C GLN A 84 -5.72 -21.43 30.77
N GLU A 85 -7.00 -21.26 31.10
CA GLU A 85 -7.95 -20.56 30.24
C GLU A 85 -7.51 -19.11 29.98
N ARG A 86 -7.03 -18.40 31.02
CA ARG A 86 -6.46 -17.05 30.84
C ARG A 86 -5.28 -17.05 29.88
N PHE A 87 -4.32 -17.96 30.04
CA PHE A 87 -3.18 -18.04 29.12
C PHE A 87 -3.62 -18.37 27.69
N GLU A 88 -4.60 -19.25 27.50
CA GLU A 88 -5.15 -19.54 26.17
C GLU A 88 -5.76 -18.29 25.52
N THR A 89 -6.52 -17.49 26.29
CA THR A 89 -7.08 -16.21 25.79
C THR A 89 -6.01 -15.17 25.49
N GLU A 90 -4.97 -15.07 26.30
CA GLU A 90 -3.85 -14.15 26.07
C GLU A 90 -3.05 -14.56 24.83
N ILE A 91 -2.77 -15.85 24.67
CA ILE A 91 -2.09 -16.39 23.48
C ILE A 91 -2.92 -16.10 22.22
N ALA A 92 -4.24 -16.26 22.27
CA ALA A 92 -5.12 -15.93 21.15
C ALA A 92 -5.03 -14.43 20.81
N LYS A 93 -5.16 -13.55 21.80
CA LYS A 93 -5.02 -12.09 21.62
C LYS A 93 -3.66 -11.69 21.05
N THR A 94 -2.57 -12.29 21.54
CA THR A 94 -1.22 -12.01 21.02
C THR A 94 -1.09 -12.46 19.57
N LYS A 95 -1.65 -13.62 19.21
CA LYS A 95 -1.66 -14.08 17.80
C LYS A 95 -2.42 -13.12 16.89
N ASP A 96 -3.58 -12.64 17.33
CA ASP A 96 -4.38 -11.67 16.56
C ASP A 96 -3.62 -10.34 16.38
N SER A 97 -3.01 -9.83 17.46
CA SER A 97 -2.20 -8.60 17.41
C SER A 97 -0.97 -8.73 16.49
N ILE A 98 -0.35 -9.91 16.44
CA ILE A 98 0.73 -10.21 15.49
C ILE A 98 0.22 -10.16 14.05
N GLU A 99 -0.95 -10.73 13.78
CA GLU A 99 -1.50 -10.74 12.42
C GLU A 99 -1.90 -9.34 11.96
N GLU A 100 -2.49 -8.53 12.84
CA GLU A 100 -2.73 -7.11 12.62
C GLU A 100 -1.42 -6.35 12.32
N SER A 101 -0.40 -6.55 13.16
CA SER A 101 0.92 -5.91 12.99
C SER A 101 1.58 -6.29 11.66
N LYS A 102 1.43 -7.54 11.21
CA LYS A 102 1.90 -7.97 9.88
C LYS A 102 1.15 -7.28 8.75
N SER A 103 -0.18 -7.13 8.86
CA SER A 103 -0.99 -6.41 7.88
C SER A 103 -0.56 -4.95 7.77
N ASN A 104 -0.43 -4.28 8.92
CA ASN A 104 0.04 -2.90 9.01
C ASN A 104 1.44 -2.74 8.41
N LEU A 105 2.35 -3.70 8.66
CA LEU A 105 3.68 -3.71 8.05
C LEU A 105 3.63 -3.82 6.53
N LYS A 106 2.75 -4.66 5.97
CA LYS A 106 2.57 -4.77 4.50
C LYS A 106 2.09 -3.44 3.92
N GLN A 107 1.10 -2.81 4.55
CA GLN A 107 0.59 -1.51 4.13
C GLN A 107 1.65 -0.41 4.22
N ALA A 108 2.41 -0.36 5.32
CA ALA A 108 3.50 0.60 5.51
C ALA A 108 4.60 0.44 4.45
N LYS A 109 4.92 -0.79 4.03
CA LYS A 109 5.87 -1.04 2.92
C LYS A 109 5.36 -0.47 1.60
N ILE A 110 4.08 -0.68 1.28
CA ILE A 110 3.47 -0.12 0.07
C ILE A 110 3.51 1.41 0.11
N TRP A 111 3.15 2.00 1.26
CA TRP A 111 3.18 3.45 1.43
C TRP A 111 4.59 4.02 1.24
N LYS A 112 5.61 3.38 1.82
CA LYS A 112 7.02 3.76 1.63
C LYS A 112 7.45 3.65 0.17
N GLN A 113 7.07 2.59 -0.53
CA GLN A 113 7.39 2.42 -1.95
C GLN A 113 6.73 3.50 -2.80
N ASN A 114 5.45 3.77 -2.58
CA ASN A 114 4.72 4.81 -3.27
C ASN A 114 5.33 6.19 -3.01
N HIS A 115 5.69 6.48 -1.76
CA HIS A 115 6.35 7.73 -1.39
C HIS A 115 7.68 7.91 -2.13
N MET A 116 8.52 6.88 -2.17
CA MET A 116 9.78 6.90 -2.92
C MET A 116 9.57 7.12 -4.43
N MET A 117 8.52 6.52 -5.01
CA MET A 117 8.17 6.74 -6.42
C MET A 117 7.73 8.19 -6.67
N TYR A 118 6.96 8.78 -5.75
CA TYR A 118 6.59 10.19 -5.84
C TYR A 118 7.80 11.11 -5.71
N ASP A 119 8.73 10.83 -4.80
CA ASP A 119 9.95 11.62 -4.64
C ASP A 119 10.83 11.55 -5.88
N LEU A 120 10.98 10.36 -6.48
CA LEU A 120 11.72 10.19 -7.73
C LEU A 120 11.08 10.96 -8.89
N LEU A 121 9.75 10.90 -9.01
CA LEU A 121 9.01 11.66 -10.01
C LEU A 121 9.14 13.17 -9.77
N ALA A 122 9.04 13.62 -8.52
CA ALA A 122 9.20 15.02 -8.15
C ALA A 122 10.60 15.54 -8.50
N ASN A 123 11.65 14.77 -8.20
CA ASN A 123 13.03 15.12 -8.60
C ASN A 123 13.16 15.21 -10.12
N THR A 124 12.52 14.32 -10.87
CA THR A 124 12.50 14.38 -12.34
C THR A 124 11.78 15.64 -12.83
N ILE A 125 10.66 16.01 -12.21
CA ILE A 125 9.88 17.23 -12.55
C ILE A 125 10.68 18.49 -12.25
N VAL A 126 11.41 18.54 -11.14
CA VAL A 126 12.27 19.69 -10.78
C VAL A 126 13.40 19.90 -11.79
N GLY A 127 13.85 18.84 -12.48
CA GLY A 127 14.81 18.95 -13.57
C GLY A 127 14.27 19.67 -14.82
N HIS A 128 12.95 19.83 -14.95
CA HIS A 128 12.31 20.55 -16.05
C HIS A 128 12.00 22.01 -15.65
N PRO A 129 12.03 22.96 -16.61
CA PRO A 129 11.74 24.36 -16.32
C PRO A 129 10.32 24.56 -15.82
N ALA A 130 10.12 25.61 -15.03
CA ALA A 130 8.83 25.90 -14.43
C ALA A 130 7.75 26.12 -15.52
N ARG A 131 6.55 25.57 -15.28
CA ARG A 131 5.43 25.67 -16.21
C ARG A 131 4.99 27.12 -16.48
N LYS A 132 5.16 28.01 -15.49
CA LYS A 132 4.84 29.44 -15.64
C LYS A 132 5.78 30.13 -16.62
N GLU A 133 7.08 29.94 -16.43
CA GLU A 133 8.12 30.54 -17.28
C GLU A 133 8.01 30.04 -18.73
N THR A 134 7.78 28.74 -18.92
CA THR A 134 7.58 28.16 -20.27
C THR A 134 6.31 28.69 -20.94
N ASN A 135 5.22 28.88 -20.20
CA ASN A 135 3.99 29.49 -20.73
C ASN A 135 4.17 30.97 -21.09
N GLU A 136 4.88 31.74 -20.27
CA GLU A 136 5.20 33.15 -20.56
C GLU A 136 6.07 33.26 -21.81
N MET A 137 7.11 32.42 -21.93
CA MET A 137 7.95 32.36 -23.12
C MET A 137 7.15 31.98 -24.37
N LEU A 138 6.22 31.03 -24.26
CA LEU A 138 5.29 30.67 -25.33
C LEU A 138 4.40 31.83 -25.75
N ALA A 139 3.81 32.56 -24.79
CA ALA A 139 2.96 33.71 -25.06
C ALA A 139 3.74 34.84 -25.78
N ASN A 140 4.98 35.09 -25.36
CA ASN A 140 5.87 36.06 -26.00
C ASN A 140 6.21 35.65 -27.43
N LEU A 141 6.63 34.39 -27.64
CA LEU A 141 6.92 33.84 -28.97
C LEU A 141 5.70 33.90 -29.89
N GLN A 142 4.50 33.59 -29.39
CA GLN A 142 3.26 33.72 -30.17
C GLN A 142 2.98 35.17 -30.59
N SER A 143 3.18 36.13 -29.68
CA SER A 143 3.04 37.56 -29.98
C SER A 143 4.04 38.02 -31.03
N GLU A 144 5.30 37.59 -30.93
CA GLU A 144 6.34 37.89 -31.93
C GLU A 144 6.01 37.29 -33.30
N LEU A 145 5.57 36.03 -33.33
CA LEU A 145 5.14 35.37 -34.58
C LEU A 145 3.99 36.13 -35.24
N GLN A 146 3.02 36.58 -34.44
CA GLN A 146 1.89 37.35 -34.94
C GLN A 146 2.34 38.69 -35.52
N LYS A 147 3.23 39.42 -34.84
CA LYS A 147 3.83 40.66 -35.35
C LYS A 147 4.60 40.44 -36.65
N LEU A 148 5.43 39.40 -36.71
CA LEU A 148 6.19 39.05 -37.92
C LEU A 148 5.26 38.71 -39.10
N LYS A 149 4.16 37.99 -38.83
CA LYS A 149 3.16 37.66 -39.84
C LYS A 149 2.43 38.90 -40.35
N GLU A 150 2.09 39.84 -39.47
CA GLU A 150 1.51 41.13 -39.85
C GLU A 150 2.50 41.98 -40.66
N GLN A 151 3.77 42.04 -40.25
CA GLN A 151 4.81 42.73 -40.99
C GLN A 151 5.03 42.13 -42.39
N SER A 152 5.12 40.80 -42.49
CA SER A 152 5.23 40.08 -43.76
C SER A 152 4.04 40.40 -44.67
N LYS A 153 2.81 40.30 -44.16
CA LYS A 153 1.60 40.67 -44.90
C LYS A 153 1.61 42.13 -45.37
N SER A 154 2.07 43.05 -44.53
CA SER A 154 2.16 44.47 -44.89
C SER A 154 3.21 44.74 -45.98
N LEU A 155 4.34 44.01 -45.95
CA LEU A 155 5.39 44.10 -46.96
C LEU A 155 4.93 43.51 -48.28
N GLU A 156 4.23 42.39 -48.26
CA GLU A 156 3.63 41.76 -49.44
C GLU A 156 2.62 42.70 -50.12
N GLN A 157 1.74 43.35 -49.33
CA GLN A 157 0.83 44.38 -49.83
C GLN A 157 1.56 45.58 -50.45
N LYS A 158 2.65 46.06 -49.84
CA LYS A 158 3.48 47.14 -50.39
C LYS A 158 4.17 46.73 -51.69
N LEU A 159 4.64 45.49 -51.78
CA LEU A 159 5.27 44.94 -52.98
C LEU A 159 4.25 44.85 -54.12
N ASP A 160 3.06 44.34 -53.84
CA ASP A 160 1.96 44.28 -54.81
C ASP A 160 1.52 45.67 -55.29
N LEU A 161 1.45 46.66 -54.39
CA LEU A 161 1.18 48.04 -54.77
C LEU A 161 2.26 48.58 -55.73
N ARG A 162 3.55 48.36 -55.42
CA ARG A 162 4.65 48.78 -56.29
C ARG A 162 4.63 48.03 -57.63
N ARG A 163 4.31 46.74 -57.66
CA ARG A 163 4.11 45.98 -58.91
C ARG A 163 3.01 46.59 -59.76
N LYS A 164 1.87 46.95 -59.16
CA LYS A 164 0.77 47.65 -59.85
C LYS A 164 1.21 49.02 -60.38
N GLN A 165 1.90 49.83 -59.56
CA GLN A 165 2.44 51.13 -59.98
C GLN A 165 3.45 50.99 -61.15
N PHE A 166 4.33 49.99 -61.08
CA PHE A 166 5.28 49.71 -62.14
C PHE A 166 4.58 49.27 -63.44
N HIS A 167 3.53 48.45 -63.32
CA HIS A 167 2.72 48.04 -64.48
C HIS A 167 2.03 49.25 -65.14
N VAL A 168 1.51 50.19 -64.35
CA VAL A 168 0.96 51.45 -64.88
C VAL A 168 2.04 52.25 -65.60
N LEU A 169 3.23 52.45 -64.99
CA LEU A 169 4.33 53.18 -65.62
C LEU A 169 4.79 52.52 -66.93
N VAL A 170 4.92 51.18 -66.97
CA VAL A 170 5.27 50.44 -68.18
C VAL A 170 4.18 50.60 -69.25
N THR A 171 2.91 50.56 -68.86
CA THR A 171 1.79 50.76 -69.79
C THR A 171 1.80 52.18 -70.35
N SER A 172 1.99 53.20 -69.50
CA SER A 172 2.09 54.60 -69.93
C SER A 172 3.33 54.85 -70.78
N ALA A 173 4.47 54.24 -70.47
CA ALA A 173 5.68 54.34 -71.29
C ALA A 173 5.48 53.68 -72.67
N ASN A 174 4.81 52.53 -72.72
CA ASN A 174 4.43 51.89 -73.98
C ASN A 174 3.42 52.74 -74.76
N GLN A 175 2.43 53.35 -74.10
CA GLN A 175 1.50 54.28 -74.75
C GLN A 175 2.21 55.50 -75.32
N LEU A 176 3.13 56.12 -74.58
CA LEU A 176 3.94 57.23 -75.08
C LEU A 176 4.85 56.79 -76.24
N ARG A 177 5.40 55.58 -76.19
CA ARG A 177 6.15 55.00 -77.32
C ARG A 177 5.25 54.84 -78.54
N VAL A 178 4.04 54.31 -78.38
CA VAL A 178 3.05 54.17 -79.46
C VAL A 178 2.68 55.54 -80.03
N MET A 179 2.41 56.54 -79.17
CA MET A 179 2.15 57.92 -79.62
C MET A 179 3.33 58.57 -80.33
N LEU A 180 4.57 58.27 -79.93
CA LEU A 180 5.78 58.73 -80.64
C LEU A 180 5.98 58.02 -81.99
N GLU A 181 5.68 56.72 -82.07
CA GLU A 181 5.67 55.97 -83.33
C GLU A 181 4.56 56.50 -84.25
N GLU A 182 3.39 56.86 -83.72
CA GLU A 182 2.29 57.51 -84.44
C GLU A 182 2.64 58.93 -84.91
N ALA A 183 3.28 59.76 -84.07
CA ALA A 183 3.72 61.11 -84.45
C ALA A 183 4.83 61.11 -85.52
N ASN A 184 5.78 60.17 -85.45
CA ASN A 184 6.78 59.96 -86.52
C ASN A 184 6.12 59.51 -87.85
N ASN A 185 4.99 58.79 -87.78
CA ASN A 185 4.22 58.43 -88.95
C ASN A 185 3.38 59.59 -89.51
N GLU A 186 3.07 60.63 -88.72
CA GLU A 186 2.40 61.85 -89.21
C GLU A 186 3.36 62.87 -89.83
N GLU A 187 4.62 63.00 -89.34
CA GLU A 187 5.64 63.86 -89.98
C GLU A 187 6.11 63.32 -91.35
N SER A 188 5.95 62.02 -91.61
CA SER A 188 6.26 61.41 -92.92
C SER A 188 5.16 61.58 -93.98
N ASN A 189 3.95 62.01 -93.59
CA ASN A 189 2.79 62.10 -94.50
C ASN A 189 2.51 63.49 -95.11
N THR A 190 3.32 64.51 -94.81
CA THR A 190 3.15 65.87 -95.38
C THR A 190 4.08 66.19 -96.57
N ASN A 191 4.96 65.26 -96.98
CA ASN A 191 5.95 65.48 -98.03
C ASN A 191 5.93 64.45 -99.19
N ILE A 192 4.76 63.89 -99.53
CA ILE A 192 4.59 63.12 -100.79
C ILE A 192 3.41 63.70 -101.57
N SER A 193 3.76 64.75 -102.33
CA SER A 193 3.09 65.33 -103.49
C SER A 193 2.29 64.32 -104.32
N LEU A 194 1.01 64.57 -104.61
CA LEU A 194 0.56 65.29 -105.82
C LEU A 194 1.34 64.94 -107.10
N ILE A 195 0.64 64.21 -107.99
CA ILE A 195 0.81 64.07 -109.45
C ILE A 195 1.83 62.98 -109.88
N ASP A 196 1.36 61.83 -110.38
CA ASP A 196 0.96 61.72 -111.79
C ASP A 196 0.10 60.47 -112.08
N ILE A 197 -0.84 60.65 -113.00
CA ILE A 197 -1.81 59.68 -113.50
C ILE A 197 -1.18 59.00 -114.73
N THR A 198 -1.33 57.68 -114.91
CA THR A 198 -1.83 57.06 -116.16
C THR A 198 -1.82 55.53 -116.13
N ASN A 199 -3.02 54.99 -116.37
CA ASN A 199 -3.38 53.79 -117.14
C ASN A 199 -2.97 52.37 -116.69
N SER A 200 -4.01 51.67 -116.23
CA SER A 200 -4.33 50.23 -116.33
C SER A 200 -4.09 49.65 -117.75
N PRO A 201 -4.02 48.31 -117.94
CA PRO A 201 -5.19 47.43 -117.79
C PRO A 201 -4.97 46.07 -117.08
N GLU A 202 -6.04 45.63 -116.41
CA GLU A 202 -6.62 44.27 -116.24
C GLU A 202 -6.10 43.08 -117.09
N PRO A 203 -6.51 41.80 -116.82
CA PRO A 203 -7.29 41.26 -115.68
C PRO A 203 -6.76 39.92 -115.06
N GLU A 204 -7.17 39.68 -113.81
CA GLU A 204 -7.73 38.45 -113.16
C GLU A 204 -7.50 37.00 -113.68
N PRO A 205 -7.89 35.93 -112.95
CA PRO A 205 -7.73 35.57 -111.53
C PRO A 205 -7.43 34.03 -111.34
N MET A 206 -7.59 33.54 -110.10
CA MET A 206 -7.68 32.11 -109.66
C MET A 206 -6.33 31.40 -109.41
N SER A 207 -6.16 30.55 -108.40
CA SER A 207 -7.11 29.60 -107.81
C SER A 207 -6.63 29.12 -106.43
N GLU A 208 -7.60 28.84 -105.56
CA GLU A 208 -7.64 27.92 -104.38
C GLU A 208 -6.59 28.02 -103.26
#